data_AF-A0A316M7E6-F1
#
_entry.id   AF-A0A316M7E6-F1
#
_cell.length_a   1.000
_cell.length_b   1.000
_cell.length_c   1.000
_cell.angle_alpha   90.00
_cell.angle_beta   90.00
_cell.angle_gamma   90.00
#
_symmetry.space_group_name_H-M   'P 1'
#
loop_
_entity.id
_entity.type
_entity.pdbx_description
1 polymer ?
#
loop_
_entity_poly.entity_id
_entity_poly.type
_entity_poly.pdbx_seq_one_letter_code
_entity_poly.pdbx_strand_id
1 'polypeptide(L)'
;MSYDGKETAYTLFACNLHKERGSMRIVAVAGNMETLYAAIGNEIIEGNMDYRGYSKLKGFGLFREDYKKDEFSSANLDYGYIEDQPILLLENEAADADLKQTYGWLTMDDSEYNRLRDGSALKGVAPDRLRLILDRALRSAANDYRGAELYDFLHGTLDMKDDEISKVGFDMKEFYAVPDEYVNGWENEAAEEPDDEI
;
A
#
# COMPACT_ATOMS: atom_id res chain seq x y z
N MET A 1 -30.68 13.44 -11.56
CA MET A 1 -29.20 13.36 -11.58
C MET A 1 -28.85 11.94 -11.18
N SER A 2 -28.25 11.18 -12.11
CA SER A 2 -27.80 9.81 -11.83
C SER A 2 -26.42 9.92 -11.17
N TYR A 3 -26.27 9.34 -9.99
CA TYR A 3 -25.04 9.32 -9.22
C TYR A 3 -24.09 8.29 -9.87
N ASP A 4 -22.90 8.70 -10.35
CA ASP A 4 -21.99 7.85 -11.13
C ASP A 4 -20.93 7.12 -10.27
N GLY A 5 -21.09 7.10 -8.93
CA GLY A 5 -20.20 6.34 -8.02
C GLY A 5 -18.73 6.79 -8.00
N LYS A 6 -18.34 7.77 -8.82
CA LYS A 6 -16.98 8.31 -8.92
C LYS A 6 -16.95 9.74 -8.41
N GLU A 7 -17.20 9.92 -7.11
CA GLU A 7 -16.85 11.20 -6.50
C GLU A 7 -15.33 11.26 -6.39
N THR A 8 -14.73 12.29 -6.99
CA THR A 8 -13.27 12.54 -6.97
C THR A 8 -13.01 13.73 -6.07
N ALA A 9 -12.10 13.57 -5.12
CA ALA A 9 -11.54 14.66 -4.35
C ALA A 9 -10.32 15.22 -5.08
N TYR A 10 -10.27 16.53 -5.22
CA TYR A 10 -9.12 17.24 -5.77
C TYR A 10 -8.34 17.87 -4.63
N THR A 11 -7.11 17.41 -4.43
CA THR A 11 -6.21 17.94 -3.40
C THR A 11 -5.27 18.95 -4.03
N LEU A 12 -5.33 20.19 -3.55
CA LEU A 12 -4.39 21.25 -3.90
C LEU A 12 -3.24 21.26 -2.89
N PHE A 13 -2.03 21.14 -3.40
CA PHE A 13 -0.80 21.29 -2.65
C PHE A 13 -0.12 22.62 -3.00
N ALA A 14 0.46 23.25 -1.98
CA ALA A 14 1.45 24.32 -2.16
C ALA A 14 2.84 23.81 -1.81
N CYS A 15 3.86 24.41 -2.41
CA CYS A 15 5.26 24.06 -2.19
C CYS A 15 6.05 25.31 -1.82
N ASN A 16 7.10 25.16 -1.00
CA ASN A 16 8.01 26.28 -0.73
C ASN A 16 9.14 26.39 -1.78
N LEU A 17 9.42 25.29 -2.50
CA LEU A 17 10.29 25.23 -3.68
C LEU A 17 9.49 24.70 -4.88
N HIS A 18 9.91 25.05 -6.10
CA HIS A 18 9.14 24.74 -7.31
C HIS A 18 8.88 23.23 -7.45
N LYS A 19 7.64 22.81 -7.15
CA LYS A 19 7.12 21.43 -7.28
C LYS A 19 7.98 20.36 -6.58
N GLU A 20 8.67 20.73 -5.51
CA GLU A 20 9.47 19.78 -4.73
C GLU A 20 8.58 19.00 -3.76
N ARG A 21 8.51 17.66 -3.94
CA ARG A 21 7.68 16.76 -3.12
C ARG A 21 7.94 16.87 -1.61
N GLY A 22 9.19 17.10 -1.20
CA GLY A 22 9.56 17.26 0.21
C GLY A 22 9.03 18.53 0.87
N SER A 23 8.57 19.51 0.08
CA SER A 23 8.03 20.79 0.57
C SER A 23 6.51 20.92 0.40
N MET A 24 5.84 19.87 -0.09
CA MET A 24 4.41 19.88 -0.36
C MET A 24 3.60 19.95 0.94
N ARG A 25 2.70 20.93 1.02
CA ARG A 25 1.68 21.05 2.07
C ARG A 25 0.30 21.06 1.44
N ILE A 26 -0.65 20.34 2.05
CA ILE A 26 -2.05 20.39 1.64
C ILE A 26 -2.59 21.78 1.97
N VAL A 27 -3.22 22.43 0.99
CA VAL A 27 -3.89 23.72 1.15
C VAL A 27 -5.40 23.53 1.18
N ALA A 28 -5.92 22.75 0.25
CA ALA A 28 -7.35 22.53 0.11
C ALA A 28 -7.65 21.12 -0.43
N VAL A 29 -8.80 20.58 -0.04
CA VAL A 29 -9.42 19.40 -0.63
C VAL A 29 -10.80 19.81 -1.11
N ALA A 30 -11.06 19.65 -2.40
CA ALA A 30 -12.29 20.07 -3.06
C ALA A 30 -13.03 18.87 -3.63
N GLY A 31 -14.35 18.77 -3.38
CA GLY A 31 -15.20 17.72 -3.97
C GLY A 31 -15.63 18.00 -5.42
N ASN A 32 -15.25 19.15 -5.98
CA ASN A 32 -15.50 19.51 -7.37
C ASN A 32 -14.47 20.54 -7.87
N MET A 33 -14.36 20.67 -9.19
CA MET A 33 -13.41 21.59 -9.83
C MET A 33 -13.71 23.07 -9.54
N GLU A 34 -14.98 23.47 -9.40
CA GLU A 34 -15.33 24.87 -9.12
C GLU A 34 -14.76 25.35 -7.78
N THR A 35 -14.87 24.50 -6.75
CA THR A 35 -14.32 24.75 -5.42
C THR A 35 -12.79 24.75 -5.46
N LEU A 36 -12.20 23.84 -6.24
CA LEU A 36 -10.75 23.80 -6.45
C LEU A 36 -10.24 25.11 -7.09
N TYR A 37 -10.91 25.61 -8.13
CA TYR A 37 -10.53 26.87 -8.78
C TYR A 37 -10.65 28.07 -7.85
N ALA A 38 -11.68 28.11 -7.00
CA ALA A 38 -11.80 29.14 -5.98
C ALA A 38 -10.62 29.10 -4.98
N ALA A 39 -10.23 27.90 -4.53
CA ALA A 39 -9.09 27.72 -3.64
C ALA A 39 -7.76 28.16 -4.31
N ILE A 40 -7.52 27.76 -5.56
CA ILE A 40 -6.35 28.19 -6.34
C ILE A 40 -6.32 29.72 -6.47
N GLY A 41 -7.45 30.32 -6.84
CA GLY A 41 -7.56 31.77 -6.95
C GLY A 41 -7.24 32.50 -5.65
N ASN A 42 -7.70 31.97 -4.52
CA ASN A 42 -7.40 32.51 -3.20
C ASN A 42 -5.89 32.48 -2.88
N GLU A 43 -5.23 31.34 -3.09
CA GLU A 43 -3.79 31.23 -2.84
C GLU A 43 -2.95 32.16 -3.72
N ILE A 44 -3.37 32.37 -4.97
CA ILE A 44 -2.72 33.32 -5.86
C ILE A 44 -2.87 34.75 -5.33
N ILE A 45 -4.07 35.13 -4.88
CA ILE A 45 -4.35 36.47 -4.32
C ILE A 45 -3.51 36.72 -3.05
N GLU A 46 -3.43 35.73 -2.16
CA GLU A 46 -2.61 35.79 -0.94
C GLU A 46 -1.11 35.79 -1.23
N GLY A 47 -0.70 35.37 -2.44
CA GLY A 47 0.70 35.32 -2.87
C GLY A 47 1.45 34.10 -2.34
N ASN A 48 0.72 33.05 -1.97
CA ASN A 48 1.27 31.75 -1.60
C ASN A 48 1.51 30.85 -2.82
N MET A 49 0.92 31.21 -3.97
CA MET A 49 1.03 30.49 -5.22
C MET A 49 1.13 31.49 -6.37
N ASP A 50 1.88 31.11 -7.40
CA ASP A 50 2.08 31.94 -8.58
C ASP A 50 1.39 31.29 -9.79
N TYR A 51 0.92 32.11 -10.71
CA TYR A 51 0.31 31.66 -11.96
C TYR A 51 1.05 32.26 -13.14
N ARG A 52 1.62 31.38 -13.98
CA ARG A 52 2.48 31.75 -15.12
C ARG A 52 3.60 32.71 -14.72
N GLY A 53 4.24 32.47 -13.57
CA GLY A 53 5.33 33.27 -13.02
C GLY A 53 4.92 34.60 -12.37
N TYR A 54 3.62 34.82 -12.13
CA TYR A 54 3.12 36.03 -11.49
C TYR A 54 2.28 35.74 -10.24
N SER A 55 2.50 36.55 -9.20
CA SER A 55 1.78 36.48 -7.94
C SER A 55 0.62 37.49 -7.86
N LYS A 56 -0.22 37.33 -6.83
CA LYS A 56 -1.26 38.30 -6.43
C LYS A 56 -2.22 38.63 -7.57
N LEU A 57 -2.72 39.87 -7.61
CA LEU A 57 -3.73 40.31 -8.58
C LEU A 57 -3.30 40.11 -10.04
N LYS A 58 -2.00 40.16 -10.35
CA LYS A 58 -1.51 39.93 -11.73
C LYS A 58 -1.62 38.46 -12.10
N GLY A 59 -1.14 37.55 -11.24
CA GLY A 59 -1.32 36.11 -11.43
C GLY A 59 -2.79 35.73 -11.48
N PHE A 60 -3.60 36.29 -10.57
CA PHE A 60 -5.03 36.03 -10.51
C PHE A 60 -5.76 36.50 -11.77
N GLY A 61 -5.36 37.64 -12.35
CA GLY A 61 -5.90 38.13 -13.61
C GLY A 61 -5.72 37.11 -14.75
N LEU A 62 -4.51 36.57 -14.90
CA LEU A 62 -4.18 35.55 -15.89
C LEU A 62 -4.94 34.24 -15.63
N PHE A 63 -4.97 33.79 -14.37
CA PHE A 63 -5.73 32.61 -13.97
C PHE A 63 -7.23 32.74 -14.30
N ARG A 64 -7.82 33.90 -14.00
CA ARG A 64 -9.23 34.18 -14.30
C ARG A 64 -9.51 34.21 -15.80
N GLU A 65 -8.59 34.71 -16.62
CA GLU A 65 -8.72 34.69 -18.08
C GLU A 65 -8.75 33.26 -18.61
N ASP A 66 -7.82 32.41 -18.16
CA ASP A 66 -7.76 31.00 -18.54
C ASP A 66 -9.00 30.24 -18.06
N TYR A 67 -9.43 30.46 -16.82
CA TYR A 67 -10.66 29.88 -16.28
C TYR A 67 -11.89 30.25 -17.13
N LYS A 68 -12.03 31.52 -17.53
CA LYS A 68 -13.15 31.97 -18.37
C LYS A 68 -13.15 31.39 -19.77
N LYS A 69 -11.99 30.98 -20.28
CA LYS A 69 -11.83 30.37 -21.60
C LYS A 69 -11.83 28.85 -21.56
N ASP A 70 -11.90 28.25 -20.37
CA ASP A 70 -11.72 26.81 -20.16
C ASP A 70 -10.33 26.31 -20.63
N GLU A 71 -9.32 27.17 -20.49
CA GLU A 71 -7.93 26.94 -20.90
C GLU A 71 -6.99 26.71 -19.70
N PHE A 72 -7.56 26.43 -18.52
CA PHE A 72 -6.77 26.19 -17.32
C PHE A 72 -5.86 24.97 -17.48
N SER A 73 -4.59 25.14 -17.11
CA SER A 73 -3.63 24.05 -16.97
C SER A 73 -2.92 24.14 -15.63
N SER A 74 -2.85 23.03 -14.90
CA SER A 74 -2.10 22.92 -13.64
C SER A 74 -0.60 23.13 -13.83
N ALA A 75 -0.08 22.97 -15.06
CA ALA A 75 1.31 23.25 -15.38
C ALA A 75 1.68 24.74 -15.14
N ASN A 76 0.70 25.64 -15.30
CA ASN A 76 0.86 27.07 -15.10
C ASN A 76 0.90 27.48 -13.62
N LEU A 77 0.64 26.56 -12.70
CA LEU A 77 0.81 26.81 -11.27
C LEU A 77 2.28 26.65 -10.90
N ASP A 78 2.86 27.75 -10.45
CA ASP A 78 4.16 27.80 -9.82
C ASP A 78 3.96 27.61 -8.32
N TYR A 79 4.76 26.72 -7.72
CA TYR A 79 4.62 26.33 -6.32
C TYR A 79 3.27 25.68 -5.97
N GLY A 80 2.50 25.24 -6.98
CA GLY A 80 1.24 24.53 -6.82
C GLY A 80 1.24 23.17 -7.54
N TYR A 81 0.53 22.21 -6.96
CA TYR A 81 0.30 20.88 -7.54
C TYR A 81 -1.12 20.41 -7.22
N ILE A 82 -1.75 19.71 -8.16
CA ILE A 82 -3.11 19.17 -7.99
C ILE A 82 -3.03 17.66 -8.15
N GLU A 83 -3.62 16.95 -7.21
CA GLU A 83 -3.80 15.50 -7.26
C GLU A 83 -5.29 15.17 -7.22
N ASP A 84 -5.77 14.38 -8.17
CA ASP A 84 -7.11 13.82 -8.16
C ASP A 84 -7.08 12.44 -7.52
N GLN A 85 -7.93 12.25 -6.51
CA GLN A 85 -8.04 10.99 -5.78
C GLN A 85 -9.49 10.56 -5.71
N PRO A 86 -9.81 9.28 -5.95
CA PRO A 86 -11.17 8.79 -5.78
C PRO A 86 -11.57 8.91 -4.31
N ILE A 87 -12.77 9.40 -4.04
CA ILE A 87 -13.34 9.41 -2.69
C ILE A 87 -13.68 7.96 -2.33
N LEU A 88 -13.02 7.48 -1.28
CA LEU A 88 -13.27 6.16 -0.72
C LEU A 88 -14.56 6.21 0.11
N LEU A 89 -15.63 5.62 -0.43
CA LEU A 89 -16.90 5.43 0.27
C LEU A 89 -17.08 3.93 0.51
N LEU A 90 -17.45 3.51 1.73
CA LEU A 90 -17.72 2.10 2.06
C LEU A 90 -18.78 1.45 1.14
N GLU A 91 -19.69 2.25 0.60
CA GLU A 91 -20.74 1.82 -0.32
C GLU A 91 -20.25 1.67 -1.77
N ASN A 92 -19.06 2.19 -2.09
CA ASN A 92 -18.50 2.13 -3.43
C ASN A 92 -18.01 0.71 -3.75
N GLU A 93 -18.34 0.17 -4.93
CA GLU A 93 -17.86 -1.17 -5.33
C GLU A 93 -16.33 -1.25 -5.44
N ALA A 94 -15.68 -0.11 -5.70
CA ALA A 94 -14.22 0.03 -5.73
C ALA A 94 -13.58 0.14 -4.34
N ALA A 95 -14.38 0.42 -3.28
CA ALA A 95 -13.90 0.38 -1.90
C ALA A 95 -13.96 -1.06 -1.39
N ASP A 96 -12.97 -1.79 -1.91
CA ASP A 96 -12.27 -2.95 -1.39
C ASP A 96 -13.01 -3.87 -0.41
N ALA A 97 -13.01 -5.17 -0.72
CA ALA A 97 -13.44 -6.21 0.21
C ALA A 97 -12.74 -6.07 1.57
N ASP A 98 -11.48 -5.62 1.55
CA ASP A 98 -10.64 -5.37 2.72
C ASP A 98 -11.18 -4.24 3.61
N LEU A 99 -11.67 -3.13 3.03
CA LEU A 99 -12.26 -2.03 3.80
C LEU A 99 -13.59 -2.44 4.45
N LYS A 100 -14.43 -3.22 3.74
CA LYS A 100 -15.67 -3.76 4.30
C LYS A 100 -15.41 -4.77 5.40
N GLN A 101 -14.41 -5.63 5.23
CA GLN A 101 -13.99 -6.58 6.25
C GLN A 101 -13.46 -5.85 7.48
N THR A 102 -12.59 -4.86 7.30
CA THR A 102 -12.03 -4.05 8.39
C THR A 102 -13.14 -3.30 9.14
N TYR A 103 -14.10 -2.72 8.42
CA TYR A 103 -15.26 -2.08 9.04
C TYR A 103 -16.13 -3.07 9.83
N GLY A 104 -16.31 -4.29 9.30
CA GLY A 104 -16.96 -5.38 10.03
C GLY A 104 -16.25 -5.70 11.34
N TRP A 105 -14.91 -5.74 11.35
CA TRP A 105 -14.13 -5.95 12.57
C TRP A 105 -14.23 -4.79 13.56
N LEU A 106 -14.27 -3.55 13.08
CA LEU A 106 -14.42 -2.36 13.92
C LEU A 106 -15.79 -2.28 14.61
N THR A 107 -16.83 -2.84 13.99
CA THR A 107 -18.22 -2.72 14.44
C THR A 107 -18.76 -3.97 15.14
N MET A 108 -18.00 -5.07 15.13
CA MET A 108 -18.39 -6.28 15.84
C MET A 108 -18.24 -6.15 17.35
N ASP A 109 -18.94 -7.02 18.09
CA ASP A 109 -18.84 -7.05 19.55
C ASP A 109 -17.45 -7.52 20.00
N ASP A 110 -16.95 -6.95 21.09
CA ASP A 110 -15.63 -7.30 21.66
C ASP A 110 -15.50 -8.80 21.92
N SER A 111 -16.56 -9.49 22.34
CA SER A 111 -16.51 -10.94 22.57
C SER A 111 -16.40 -11.74 21.27
N GLU A 112 -16.97 -11.23 20.18
CA GLU A 112 -16.90 -11.84 18.84
C GLU A 112 -15.53 -11.60 18.20
N TYR A 113 -15.02 -10.37 18.31
CA TYR A 113 -13.67 -10.02 17.88
C TYR A 113 -12.61 -10.84 18.64
N ASN A 114 -12.77 -10.96 19.96
CA ASN A 114 -11.85 -11.77 20.77
C ASN A 114 -11.85 -13.24 20.35
N ARG A 115 -13.00 -13.81 19.96
CA ARG A 115 -13.08 -15.20 19.46
C ARG A 115 -12.35 -15.40 18.13
N LEU A 116 -12.43 -14.40 17.24
CA LEU A 116 -11.66 -14.39 16.00
C LEU A 116 -10.16 -14.32 16.28
N ARG A 117 -9.75 -13.45 17.20
CA ARG A 117 -8.35 -13.22 17.56
C ARG A 117 -7.70 -14.40 18.30
N ASP A 118 -8.39 -14.99 19.27
CA ASP A 118 -7.86 -16.10 20.09
C ASP A 118 -8.07 -17.49 19.46
N GLY A 119 -8.61 -17.52 18.24
CA GLY A 119 -8.91 -18.75 17.50
C GLY A 119 -10.08 -19.55 18.06
N SER A 120 -10.77 -19.07 19.10
CA SER A 120 -11.93 -19.77 19.67
C SER A 120 -13.15 -19.75 18.76
N ALA A 121 -13.15 -18.94 17.70
CA ALA A 121 -14.08 -19.05 16.56
C ALA A 121 -13.97 -20.40 15.82
N LEU A 122 -12.83 -21.10 15.95
CA LEU A 122 -12.64 -22.45 15.40
C LEU A 122 -13.11 -23.56 16.37
N LYS A 123 -13.58 -23.21 17.58
CA LYS A 123 -14.15 -24.20 18.51
C LYS A 123 -15.44 -24.79 17.92
N GLY A 124 -15.45 -26.11 17.76
CA GLY A 124 -16.57 -26.85 17.18
C GLY A 124 -16.35 -27.29 15.73
N VAL A 125 -15.27 -26.85 15.08
CA VAL A 125 -14.81 -27.45 13.83
C VAL A 125 -14.29 -28.86 14.14
N ALA A 126 -14.77 -29.86 13.39
CA ALA A 126 -14.32 -31.25 13.58
C ALA A 126 -12.78 -31.33 13.48
N PRO A 127 -12.11 -32.12 14.33
CA PRO A 127 -10.65 -32.13 14.44
C PRO A 127 -9.93 -32.32 13.11
N ASP A 128 -10.47 -33.17 12.24
CA ASP A 128 -9.88 -33.48 10.93
C ASP A 128 -10.02 -32.31 9.94
N ARG A 129 -11.15 -31.59 10.01
CA ARG A 129 -11.38 -30.39 9.20
C ARG A 129 -10.55 -29.21 9.70
N LEU A 130 -10.37 -29.09 11.02
CA LEU A 130 -9.52 -28.07 11.63
C LEU A 130 -8.05 -28.29 11.23
N ARG A 131 -7.56 -29.53 11.30
CA ARG A 131 -6.22 -29.90 10.83
C ARG A 131 -6.00 -29.55 9.36
N LEU A 132 -6.98 -29.82 8.49
CA LEU A 132 -6.87 -29.51 7.06
C LEU A 132 -6.82 -27.99 6.80
N ILE A 133 -7.63 -27.21 7.52
CA ILE A 133 -7.64 -25.75 7.42
C ILE A 133 -6.30 -25.18 7.88
N LEU A 134 -5.79 -25.65 9.02
CA LEU A 134 -4.51 -25.22 9.58
C LEU A 134 -3.33 -25.64 8.69
N ASP A 135 -3.30 -26.88 8.18
CA ASP A 135 -2.26 -27.36 7.24
C ASP A 135 -2.23 -26.48 5.98
N ARG A 136 -3.40 -26.13 5.43
CA ARG A 136 -3.47 -25.28 4.23
C ARG A 136 -3.06 -23.83 4.51
N ALA A 137 -3.42 -23.28 5.68
CA ALA A 137 -3.02 -21.94 6.10
C ALA A 137 -1.51 -21.87 6.37
N LEU A 138 -0.94 -22.88 7.04
CA LEU A 138 0.49 -22.99 7.30
C LEU A 138 1.29 -23.14 6.01
N ARG A 139 0.83 -23.96 5.05
CA ARG A 139 1.45 -24.06 3.73
C ARG A 139 1.38 -22.75 2.94
N SER A 140 0.27 -22.02 3.05
CA SER A 140 0.14 -20.71 2.40
C SER A 140 1.11 -19.69 3.00
N ALA A 141 1.19 -19.61 4.34
CA ALA A 141 2.13 -18.74 5.02
C ALA A 141 3.59 -19.12 4.70
N ALA A 142 3.89 -20.41 4.62
CA ALA A 142 5.23 -20.88 4.28
C ALA A 142 5.69 -20.52 2.87
N ASN A 143 4.77 -20.32 1.93
CA ASN A 143 5.10 -19.84 0.59
C ASN A 143 5.41 -18.33 0.54
N ASP A 144 4.96 -17.56 1.54
CA ASP A 144 5.10 -16.09 1.58
C ASP A 144 6.18 -15.59 2.55
N TYR A 145 6.54 -16.35 3.59
CA TYR A 145 7.57 -15.97 4.57
C TYR A 145 8.98 -16.43 4.17
N ARG A 146 10.00 -15.62 4.51
CA ARG A 146 11.41 -16.02 4.40
C ARG A 146 11.78 -16.91 5.59
N GLY A 147 12.45 -18.03 5.33
CA GLY A 147 12.63 -19.16 6.26
C GLY A 147 12.81 -18.83 7.75
N ALA A 148 13.73 -17.94 8.11
CA ALA A 148 14.02 -17.62 9.52
C ALA A 148 12.82 -16.99 10.27
N GLU A 149 12.05 -16.13 9.61
CA GLU A 149 10.88 -15.47 10.22
C GLU A 149 9.75 -16.46 10.50
N LEU A 150 9.61 -17.46 9.62
CA LEU A 150 8.64 -18.53 9.78
C LEU A 150 9.02 -19.45 10.94
N TYR A 151 10.31 -19.77 11.10
CA TYR A 151 10.79 -20.56 12.22
C TYR A 151 10.56 -19.84 13.56
N ASP A 152 10.91 -18.56 13.65
CA ASP A 152 10.70 -17.76 14.86
C ASP A 152 9.21 -17.68 15.24
N PHE A 153 8.32 -17.62 14.25
CA PHE A 153 6.88 -17.64 14.51
C PHE A 153 6.39 -19.01 15.00
N LEU A 154 6.77 -20.10 14.32
CA LEU A 154 6.36 -21.47 14.66
C LEU A 154 6.91 -21.91 16.02
N HIS A 155 8.20 -21.71 16.25
CA HIS A 155 8.86 -22.14 17.49
C HIS A 155 8.64 -21.12 18.62
N GLY A 156 8.76 -19.82 18.34
CA GLY A 156 8.71 -18.77 19.38
C GLY A 156 7.30 -18.33 19.77
N THR A 157 6.35 -18.29 18.83
CA THR A 157 4.98 -17.82 19.12
C THR A 157 4.00 -18.97 19.36
N LEU A 158 4.14 -20.07 18.59
CA LEU A 158 3.25 -21.23 18.71
C LEU A 158 3.81 -22.35 19.60
N ASP A 159 5.01 -22.17 20.16
CA ASP A 159 5.69 -23.12 21.06
C ASP A 159 5.81 -24.54 20.46
N MET A 160 5.88 -24.62 19.12
CA MET A 160 6.05 -25.88 18.41
C MET A 160 7.48 -26.35 18.52
N LYS A 161 7.68 -27.63 18.83
CA LYS A 161 9.02 -28.22 18.88
C LYS A 161 9.54 -28.52 17.48
N ASP A 162 10.85 -28.55 17.35
CA ASP A 162 11.52 -28.87 16.07
C ASP A 162 11.06 -30.21 15.47
N ASP A 163 10.78 -31.21 16.31
CA ASP A 163 10.28 -32.51 15.84
C ASP A 163 8.83 -32.46 15.36
N GLU A 164 8.04 -31.51 15.84
CA GLU A 164 6.67 -31.25 15.40
C GLU A 164 6.66 -30.46 14.09
N ILE A 165 7.53 -29.45 13.98
CA ILE A 165 7.74 -28.65 12.77
C ILE A 165 8.26 -29.53 11.62
N SER A 166 9.18 -30.46 11.90
CA SER A 166 9.67 -31.40 10.89
C SER A 166 8.58 -32.39 10.43
N LYS A 167 7.70 -32.84 11.34
CA LYS A 167 6.60 -33.77 11.00
C LYS A 167 5.51 -33.15 10.13
N VAL A 168 5.32 -31.83 10.21
CA VAL A 168 4.38 -31.11 9.32
C VAL A 168 4.98 -30.81 7.94
N GLY A 169 6.24 -31.21 7.70
CA GLY A 169 6.85 -31.22 6.37
C GLY A 169 7.77 -30.04 6.08
N PHE A 170 8.18 -29.27 7.10
CA PHE A 170 9.20 -28.24 6.94
C PHE A 170 10.60 -28.85 7.16
N ASP A 171 11.54 -28.59 6.24
CA ASP A 171 12.94 -28.92 6.48
C ASP A 171 13.58 -27.80 7.31
N MET A 172 14.16 -28.17 8.44
CA MET A 172 14.89 -27.23 9.30
C MET A 172 16.01 -26.49 8.57
N LYS A 173 16.58 -27.10 7.52
CA LYS A 173 17.60 -26.46 6.70
C LYS A 173 17.06 -25.31 5.84
N GLU A 174 15.78 -25.34 5.48
CA GLU A 174 15.13 -24.27 4.70
C GLU A 174 14.98 -22.98 5.52
N PHE A 175 14.91 -23.08 6.86
CA PHE A 175 14.81 -21.91 7.73
C PHE A 175 16.09 -21.11 7.85
N TYR A 176 17.25 -21.77 7.67
CA TYR A 176 18.58 -21.15 7.80
C TYR A 176 19.30 -21.00 6.46
N ALA A 177 18.65 -21.31 5.34
CA ALA A 177 19.23 -21.14 4.02
C ALA A 177 19.48 -19.65 3.74
N VAL A 178 20.76 -19.27 3.62
CA VAL A 178 21.16 -17.94 3.13
C VAL A 178 20.78 -17.87 1.65
N PRO A 179 20.10 -16.80 1.18
CA PRO A 179 19.55 -16.72 -0.19
C PRO A 179 20.52 -17.01 -1.35
N ASP A 180 21.83 -16.99 -1.13
CA ASP A 180 22.85 -17.10 -2.19
C ASP A 180 23.50 -18.50 -2.34
N GLU A 181 23.20 -19.50 -1.49
CA GLU A 181 23.84 -20.82 -1.64
C GLU A 181 23.24 -21.72 -2.73
N TYR A 182 22.13 -21.33 -3.36
CA TYR A 182 21.49 -22.09 -4.45
C TYR A 182 21.80 -21.58 -5.87
N VAL A 183 22.69 -20.59 -6.04
CA VAL A 183 23.02 -20.03 -7.38
C VAL A 183 24.37 -20.51 -7.95
N ASN A 184 25.25 -21.14 -7.17
CA ASN A 184 26.58 -21.57 -7.66
C ASN A 184 26.79 -23.10 -7.68
N GLY A 185 25.76 -23.88 -8.02
CA GLY A 185 25.89 -25.34 -8.19
C GLY A 185 26.16 -25.80 -9.63
N TRP A 186 26.06 -24.90 -10.62
CA TRP A 186 26.09 -25.23 -12.05
C TRP A 186 27.01 -24.24 -12.77
N GLU A 187 28.32 -24.41 -12.61
CA GLU A 187 29.37 -24.09 -13.61
C GLU A 187 30.75 -24.22 -12.95
N ASN A 188 31.36 -25.40 -13.08
CA ASN A 188 32.74 -25.60 -13.50
C ASN A 188 33.09 -27.10 -13.41
N GLU A 189 32.63 -27.86 -14.41
CA GLU A 189 33.48 -28.93 -14.96
C GLU A 189 34.67 -28.23 -15.64
N ALA A 190 35.63 -27.76 -14.85
CA ALA A 190 36.94 -27.40 -15.34
C ALA A 190 37.80 -28.67 -15.31
N ALA A 191 38.09 -29.14 -16.51
CA ALA A 191 38.89 -30.30 -16.87
C ALA A 191 40.03 -30.64 -15.89
N GLU A 192 40.12 -31.92 -15.51
CA GLU A 192 41.39 -32.51 -15.07
C GLU A 192 42.38 -32.40 -16.24
N GLU A 193 43.42 -31.57 -16.09
CA GLU A 193 44.62 -31.73 -16.90
C GLU A 193 45.37 -32.99 -16.40
N PRO A 194 45.74 -33.93 -17.29
CA PRO A 194 46.50 -35.09 -16.88
C PRO A 194 47.95 -34.69 -16.52
N ASP A 195 48.38 -35.12 -15.33
CA ASP A 195 49.79 -35.15 -14.92
C ASP A 195 50.59 -36.07 -15.86
N ASP A 196 51.25 -35.49 -16.85
CA ASP A 196 52.33 -36.17 -17.57
C ASP A 196 53.66 -35.95 -16.82
N GLU A 197 54.01 -36.88 -15.93
CA GLU A 197 55.40 -37.18 -15.59
C GLU A 197 56.04 -37.99 -16.74
N ILE A 198 56.89 -37.37 -17.58
CA ILE A 198 58.24 -37.83 -18.01
C ILE A 198 59.08 -36.62 -18.47
#